data_AF-A0A9D8L241-F1
#
_entry.id   AF-A0A9D8L241-F1
#
_cell.length_a   1.000
_cell.length_b   1.000
_cell.length_c   1.000
_cell.angle_alpha   90.00
_cell.angle_beta   90.00
_cell.angle_gamma   90.00
#
_symmetry.space_group_name_H-M   'P 1'
#
loop_
_entity.id
_entity.type
_entity.pdbx_description
1 polymer ?
#
loop_
_entity_poly.entity_id
_entity_poly.type
_entity_poly.pdbx_seq_one_letter_code
_entity_poly.pdbx_strand_id
1 'polypeptide(L)'
;LYGAWAAGTCLGSVGMALHHKICHVLGGTFDLPHAETHAVILPHAAAYNDAAAAEQLAPLAAMLGASTAGVGLYDLSRKLGAPQTLAGIGMKRGDLDRAADEIVASPYWNPRPVERGAIRELLEDAFVGKRPEPE
;
A
#
# COMPACT_ATOMS: atom_id res chain seq x y z
N LEU A 1 1.88 10.09 -19.39
CA LEU A 1 2.42 8.92 -20.15
C LEU A 1 3.90 8.66 -19.85
N TYR A 2 4.80 9.65 -19.94
CA TYR A 2 6.23 9.45 -19.60
C TYR A 2 6.47 8.83 -18.22
N GLY A 3 5.86 9.38 -17.16
CA GLY A 3 6.01 8.83 -15.80
C GLY A 3 5.50 7.40 -15.65
N ALA A 4 4.42 7.03 -16.34
CA ALA A 4 3.89 5.67 -16.34
C ALA A 4 4.86 4.68 -17.03
N TRP A 5 5.48 5.09 -18.13
CA TRP A 5 6.52 4.30 -18.81
C TRP A 5 7.75 4.09 -17.92
N ALA A 6 8.23 5.14 -17.24
CA ALA A 6 9.34 5.04 -16.31
C ALA A 6 9.01 4.09 -15.13
N ALA A 7 7.82 4.25 -14.52
CA ALA A 7 7.37 3.38 -13.43
C ALA A 7 7.25 1.91 -13.87
N GLY A 8 6.70 1.65 -15.07
CA GLY A 8 6.63 0.30 -15.64
C GLY A 8 8.01 -0.31 -15.93
N THR A 9 8.98 0.51 -16.31
CA THR A 9 10.37 0.06 -16.52
C THR A 9 11.03 -0.36 -15.20
N CYS A 10 10.76 0.36 -14.10
CA CYS A 10 11.20 -0.06 -12.77
C CYS A 10 10.53 -1.38 -12.36
N LEU A 11 9.21 -1.49 -12.54
CA LEU A 11 8.45 -2.72 -12.22
C LEU A 11 9.01 -3.97 -12.95
N GLY A 12 9.45 -3.82 -14.19
CA GLY A 12 10.02 -4.92 -14.97
C GLY A 12 11.49 -5.26 -14.65
N SER A 13 12.19 -4.44 -13.86
CA SER A 13 13.63 -4.59 -13.61
C SER A 13 14.00 -4.97 -12.18
N VAL A 14 13.08 -4.85 -11.21
CA VAL A 14 13.32 -5.21 -9.81
C VAL A 14 12.20 -6.09 -9.24
N GLY A 15 12.48 -6.75 -8.11
CA GLY A 15 11.46 -7.48 -7.37
C GLY A 15 10.49 -6.54 -6.65
N MET A 16 9.23 -6.98 -6.52
CA MET A 16 8.20 -6.25 -5.77
C MET A 16 8.01 -6.83 -4.37
N ALA A 17 7.58 -5.97 -3.45
CA ALA A 17 7.41 -6.32 -2.04
C ALA A 17 5.94 -6.16 -1.59
N LEU A 18 5.73 -5.76 -0.33
CA LEU A 18 4.44 -5.77 0.36
C LEU A 18 3.28 -5.17 -0.44
N HIS A 19 3.45 -3.96 -1.00
CA HIS A 19 2.37 -3.27 -1.74
C HIS A 19 1.76 -4.14 -2.85
N HIS A 20 2.60 -4.73 -3.70
CA HIS A 20 2.11 -5.53 -4.83
C HIS A 20 1.51 -6.84 -4.34
N LYS A 21 2.10 -7.48 -3.32
CA LYS A 21 1.53 -8.71 -2.74
C LYS A 21 0.12 -8.47 -2.19
N ILE A 22 -0.10 -7.38 -1.45
CA ILE A 22 -1.43 -7.01 -0.95
C ILE A 22 -2.38 -6.81 -2.13
N CYS A 23 -2.02 -6.01 -3.13
CA CYS A 23 -2.90 -5.72 -4.26
C CYS A 23 -3.25 -6.98 -5.08
N HIS A 24 -2.29 -7.90 -5.26
CA HIS A 24 -2.54 -9.18 -5.93
C HIS A 24 -3.52 -10.06 -5.16
N VAL A 25 -3.38 -10.17 -3.83
CA VAL A 25 -4.33 -10.93 -3.00
C VAL A 25 -5.70 -10.27 -3.02
N LEU A 26 -5.78 -8.96 -2.82
CA LEU A 26 -7.05 -8.24 -2.79
C LEU A 26 -7.80 -8.31 -4.12
N GLY A 27 -7.12 -8.08 -5.24
CA GLY A 27 -7.72 -8.20 -6.56
C GLY A 27 -8.06 -9.64 -6.95
N GLY A 28 -7.18 -10.60 -6.66
CA GLY A 28 -7.36 -12.00 -7.07
C GLY A 28 -8.38 -12.77 -6.23
N THR A 29 -8.39 -12.55 -4.92
CA THR A 29 -9.24 -13.30 -3.98
C THR A 29 -10.60 -12.65 -3.77
N PHE A 30 -10.66 -11.31 -3.79
CA PHE A 30 -11.86 -10.55 -3.41
C PHE A 30 -12.45 -9.74 -4.57
N ASP A 31 -11.91 -9.90 -5.79
CA ASP A 31 -12.41 -9.27 -7.02
C ASP A 31 -12.50 -7.74 -6.93
N LEU A 32 -11.57 -7.13 -6.19
CA LEU A 32 -11.51 -5.67 -6.05
C LEU A 32 -10.95 -5.01 -7.33
N PRO A 33 -11.46 -3.82 -7.69
CA PRO A 33 -11.01 -3.10 -8.88
C PRO A 33 -9.51 -2.74 -8.78
N HIS A 34 -8.76 -3.07 -9.83
CA HIS A 34 -7.29 -3.13 -9.78
C HIS A 34 -6.65 -1.77 -9.45
N ALA A 35 -6.92 -0.73 -10.24
CA ALA A 35 -6.26 0.57 -10.08
C ALA A 35 -6.62 1.23 -8.75
N GLU A 36 -7.86 1.11 -8.33
CA GLU A 36 -8.41 1.63 -7.10
C GLU A 36 -7.83 0.92 -5.88
N THR A 37 -7.63 -0.40 -5.95
CA THR A 37 -6.94 -1.18 -4.91
C THR A 37 -5.51 -0.67 -4.72
N HIS A 38 -4.78 -0.46 -5.81
CA HIS A 38 -3.44 0.12 -5.75
C HIS A 38 -3.45 1.52 -5.13
N ALA A 39 -4.40 2.38 -5.52
CA ALA A 39 -4.52 3.74 -5.01
C ALA A 39 -4.81 3.79 -3.50
N VAL A 40 -5.68 2.89 -3.01
CA VAL A 40 -6.01 2.80 -1.57
C VAL A 40 -4.83 2.24 -0.78
N ILE A 41 -4.17 1.17 -1.26
CA ILE A 41 -3.15 0.46 -0.46
C ILE A 41 -1.79 1.19 -0.45
N LEU A 42 -1.45 1.91 -1.51
CA LEU A 42 -0.11 2.51 -1.68
C LEU A 42 0.36 3.36 -0.49
N PRO A 43 -0.45 4.28 0.07
CA PRO A 43 -0.02 5.07 1.23
C PRO A 43 0.26 4.22 2.47
N HIS A 44 -0.56 3.20 2.75
CA HIS A 44 -0.41 2.36 3.94
C HIS A 44 0.77 1.39 3.83
N ALA A 45 1.02 0.85 2.63
CA ALA A 45 2.18 -0.01 2.40
C ALA A 45 3.51 0.76 2.39
N ALA A 46 3.51 2.02 1.97
CA ALA A 46 4.65 2.92 2.13
C ALA A 46 4.87 3.26 3.62
N ALA A 47 3.81 3.65 4.34
CA ALA A 47 3.86 3.93 5.78
C ALA A 47 4.41 2.75 6.59
N TYR A 48 3.97 1.52 6.26
CA TYR A 48 4.50 0.30 6.88
C TYR A 48 6.03 0.19 6.80
N ASN A 49 6.61 0.67 5.70
CA ASN A 49 8.03 0.58 5.39
C ASN A 49 8.80 1.88 5.63
N ASP A 50 8.15 2.99 6.02
CA ASP A 50 8.79 4.31 6.12
C ASP A 50 10.02 4.27 7.04
N ALA A 51 9.93 3.61 8.20
CA ALA A 51 11.06 3.46 9.12
C ALA A 51 12.16 2.51 8.60
N ALA A 52 11.77 1.34 8.08
CA ALA A 52 12.71 0.31 7.65
C ALA A 52 13.41 0.62 6.31
N ALA A 53 12.84 1.52 5.50
CA ALA A 53 13.35 1.96 4.20
C ALA A 53 13.50 3.50 4.14
N ALA A 54 13.85 4.13 5.27
CA ALA A 54 13.88 5.58 5.41
C ALA A 54 14.78 6.26 4.36
N GLU A 55 15.98 5.73 4.12
CA GLU A 55 16.90 6.27 3.12
C GLU A 55 16.32 6.16 1.70
N GLN A 56 15.70 5.03 1.37
CA GLN A 56 15.15 4.75 0.05
C GLN A 56 13.86 5.54 -0.22
N LEU A 57 13.07 5.84 0.82
CA LEU A 57 11.81 6.58 0.72
C LEU A 57 11.95 8.10 0.93
N ALA A 58 13.07 8.57 1.49
CA ALA A 58 13.32 10.00 1.70
C ALA A 58 13.18 10.87 0.43
N PRO A 59 13.68 10.47 -0.76
CA PRO A 59 13.48 11.26 -1.98
C PRO A 59 12.00 11.41 -2.35
N LEU A 60 11.20 10.36 -2.14
CA LEU A 60 9.76 10.39 -2.41
C LEU A 60 9.03 11.33 -1.45
N ALA A 61 9.33 11.25 -0.15
CA ALA A 61 8.77 12.15 0.86
C ALA A 61 9.09 13.62 0.54
N ALA A 62 10.35 13.91 0.17
CA ALA A 62 10.79 15.25 -0.23
C ALA A 62 10.06 15.77 -1.47
N MET A 63 9.90 14.93 -2.51
CA MET A 63 9.13 15.27 -3.72
C MET A 63 7.66 15.56 -3.43
N LEU A 64 7.09 14.88 -2.44
CA LEU A 64 5.70 15.07 -2.01
C LEU A 64 5.53 16.23 -1.03
N GLY A 65 6.62 16.81 -0.51
CA GLY A 65 6.58 17.86 0.50
C GLY A 65 6.00 17.39 1.84
N ALA A 66 6.24 16.14 2.21
CA ALA A 66 5.67 15.49 3.40
C ALA A 66 6.74 14.95 4.34
N SER A 67 6.36 14.68 5.60
CA SER A 67 7.25 14.11 6.62
C SER A 67 7.68 12.69 6.31
N THR A 68 6.80 11.88 5.70
CA THR A 68 7.09 10.52 5.27
C THR A 68 6.44 10.23 3.92
N ALA A 69 6.86 9.16 3.24
CA ALA A 69 6.30 8.82 1.94
C ALA A 69 4.84 8.38 2.07
N GLY A 70 4.49 7.59 3.10
CA GLY A 70 3.12 7.18 3.35
C GLY A 70 2.16 8.35 3.53
N VAL A 71 2.57 9.36 4.30
CA VAL A 71 1.80 10.60 4.51
C VAL A 71 1.60 11.36 3.19
N GLY A 72 2.68 11.61 2.45
CA GLY A 72 2.61 12.37 1.20
C GLY A 72 1.77 11.70 0.13
N LEU A 73 1.84 10.37 0.05
CA LEU A 73 1.06 9.57 -0.90
C LEU A 73 -0.43 9.62 -0.57
N TYR A 74 -0.80 9.56 0.72
CA TYR A 74 -2.19 9.70 1.16
C TYR A 74 -2.74 11.07 0.77
N ASP A 75 -2.02 12.14 1.10
CA ASP A 75 -2.47 13.52 0.83
C ASP A 75 -2.56 13.80 -0.67
N LEU A 76 -1.63 13.28 -1.47
CA LEU A 76 -1.69 13.36 -2.93
C LEU A 76 -2.90 12.59 -3.48
N SER A 77 -3.10 11.34 -3.04
CA SER A 77 -4.22 10.49 -3.46
C SER A 77 -5.56 11.19 -3.21
N ARG A 78 -5.73 11.76 -2.01
CA ARG A 78 -6.91 12.54 -1.63
C ARG A 78 -7.08 13.80 -2.49
N LYS A 79 -6.00 14.55 -2.74
CA LYS A 79 -6.03 15.75 -3.58
C LYS A 79 -6.45 15.45 -5.02
N LEU A 80 -6.09 14.27 -5.54
CA LEU A 80 -6.45 13.80 -6.88
C LEU A 80 -7.86 13.20 -6.96
N GLY A 81 -8.57 13.06 -5.83
CA GLY A 81 -9.91 12.48 -5.80
C GLY A 81 -9.92 10.96 -6.01
N ALA A 82 -8.80 10.27 -5.76
CA ALA A 82 -8.75 8.82 -5.82
C ALA A 82 -9.54 8.18 -4.65
N PRO A 83 -10.03 6.95 -4.78
CA PRO A 83 -10.64 6.23 -3.66
C PRO A 83 -9.72 6.14 -2.45
N GLN A 84 -10.27 6.32 -1.24
CA GLN A 84 -9.50 6.38 0.00
C GLN A 84 -9.75 5.19 0.94
N THR A 85 -10.68 4.29 0.61
CA THR A 85 -11.09 3.21 1.52
C THR A 85 -11.29 1.91 0.78
N LEU A 86 -10.88 0.78 1.39
CA LEU A 86 -11.22 -0.54 0.86
C LEU A 86 -12.74 -0.78 0.90
N ALA A 87 -13.41 -0.27 1.95
CA ALA A 87 -14.86 -0.35 2.08
C ALA A 87 -15.59 0.30 0.87
N GLY A 88 -15.11 1.46 0.43
CA GLY A 88 -15.68 2.20 -0.70
C GLY A 88 -15.47 1.54 -2.06
N ILE A 89 -14.55 0.58 -2.16
CA ILE A 89 -14.28 -0.17 -3.41
C ILE A 89 -14.80 -1.62 -3.35
N GLY A 90 -15.60 -1.96 -2.34
CA GLY A 90 -16.31 -3.24 -2.26
C GLY A 90 -15.73 -4.27 -1.29
N MET A 91 -14.65 -3.96 -0.55
CA MET A 91 -14.12 -4.86 0.45
C MET A 91 -15.12 -5.02 1.61
N LYS A 92 -15.31 -6.26 2.08
CA LYS A 92 -16.11 -6.54 3.27
C LYS A 92 -15.20 -6.59 4.50
N ARG A 93 -15.66 -5.98 5.59
CA ARG A 93 -14.91 -5.96 6.86
C ARG A 93 -14.60 -7.36 7.39
N GLY A 94 -15.52 -8.32 7.22
CA GLY A 94 -15.34 -9.71 7.66
C GLY A 94 -14.27 -10.48 6.88
N ASP A 95 -13.82 -9.97 5.74
CA ASP A 95 -12.83 -10.61 4.88
C ASP A 95 -11.38 -10.18 5.20
N LEU A 96 -11.19 -9.19 6.09
CA LEU A 96 -9.86 -8.63 6.39
C LEU A 96 -8.92 -9.65 7.06
N ASP A 97 -9.44 -10.52 7.93
CA ASP A 97 -8.63 -11.55 8.59
C ASP A 97 -8.13 -12.59 7.58
N ARG A 98 -9.01 -13.04 6.68
CA ARG A 98 -8.65 -13.93 5.59
C ARG A 98 -7.62 -13.30 4.65
N ALA A 99 -7.78 -12.03 4.31
CA ALA A 99 -6.82 -11.31 3.49
C ALA A 99 -5.44 -11.27 4.17
N ALA A 100 -5.38 -10.96 5.46
CA ALA A 100 -4.14 -10.96 6.22
C ALA A 100 -3.47 -12.35 6.23
N ASP A 101 -4.24 -13.42 6.42
CA ASP A 101 -3.75 -14.80 6.38
C ASP A 101 -3.13 -15.14 5.01
N GLU A 102 -3.82 -14.81 3.91
CA GLU A 102 -3.34 -15.07 2.55
C GLU A 102 -2.11 -14.23 2.17
N ILE A 103 -1.99 -13.01 2.70
CA ILE A 103 -0.82 -12.15 2.47
C ILE A 103 0.42 -12.73 3.12
N VAL A 104 0.31 -13.31 4.32
CA VAL A 104 1.46 -13.83 5.09
C VAL A 104 1.73 -15.33 4.86
N ALA A 105 0.85 -16.04 4.15
CA ALA A 105 0.93 -17.48 3.94
C ALA A 105 2.25 -17.96 3.28
N SER A 106 2.91 -17.11 2.50
CA SER A 106 4.20 -17.43 1.89
C SER A 106 5.18 -16.29 2.17
N PRO A 107 6.35 -16.57 2.78
CA PRO A 107 7.36 -15.55 3.01
C PRO A 107 7.88 -14.96 1.69
N TYR A 108 8.08 -13.65 1.68
CA TYR A 108 8.75 -12.92 0.63
C TYR A 108 9.57 -11.80 1.25
N TRP A 109 10.52 -11.28 0.49
CA TRP A 109 11.37 -10.20 0.96
C TRP A 109 10.60 -8.88 1.07
N ASN A 110 10.75 -8.18 2.20
CA ASN A 110 10.29 -6.82 2.42
C ASN A 110 11.23 -6.13 3.43
N PRO A 111 11.49 -4.82 3.36
CA PRO A 111 12.43 -4.12 4.26
C PRO A 111 12.07 -4.27 5.75
N ARG A 112 10.76 -4.19 6.07
CA ARG A 112 10.21 -4.54 7.37
C ARG A 112 9.71 -5.99 7.37
N PRO A 113 9.99 -6.82 8.39
CA PRO A 113 9.41 -8.16 8.50
C PRO A 113 7.88 -8.15 8.40
N VAL A 114 7.31 -8.99 7.54
CA VAL A 114 5.86 -9.05 7.30
C VAL A 114 5.21 -9.93 8.36
N GLU A 115 4.54 -9.29 9.31
CA GLU A 115 3.85 -9.98 10.41
C GLU A 115 2.33 -9.87 10.28
N ARG A 116 1.63 -10.99 10.51
CA ARG A 116 0.16 -11.09 10.36
C ARG A 116 -0.59 -9.97 11.08
N GLY A 117 -0.24 -9.69 12.33
CA GLY A 117 -0.90 -8.66 13.15
C GLY A 117 -0.76 -7.27 12.54
N ALA A 118 0.47 -6.91 12.14
CA ALA A 118 0.74 -5.62 11.53
C ALA A 118 0.10 -5.48 10.13
N ILE A 119 0.00 -6.57 9.36
CA ILE A 119 -0.75 -6.58 8.10
C ILE A 119 -2.25 -6.42 8.34
N ARG A 120 -2.81 -7.08 9.35
CA ARG A 120 -4.23 -6.94 9.68
C ARG A 120 -4.57 -5.51 10.11
N GLU A 121 -3.69 -4.84 10.85
CA GLU A 121 -3.83 -3.44 11.23
C GLU A 121 -3.74 -2.51 10.01
N LEU A 122 -2.75 -2.71 9.14
CA LEU A 122 -2.63 -1.99 7.87
C LEU A 122 -3.92 -2.08 7.05
N LEU A 123 -4.48 -3.29 6.93
CA LEU A 123 -5.75 -3.52 6.23
C LEU A 123 -6.95 -2.86 6.91
N GLU A 124 -6.96 -2.77 8.25
CA GLU A 124 -7.99 -2.04 9.00
C GLU A 124 -7.94 -0.54 8.68
N ASP A 125 -6.74 0.03 8.74
CA ASP A 125 -6.50 1.44 8.45
C ASP A 125 -6.88 1.78 7.00
N ALA A 126 -6.52 0.91 6.04
CA ALA A 126 -6.92 1.04 4.65
C ALA A 126 -8.44 0.83 4.44
N PHE A 127 -9.08 0.00 5.27
CA PHE A 127 -10.52 -0.23 5.20
C PHE A 127 -11.32 1.02 5.55
N VAL A 128 -10.89 1.75 6.60
CA VAL A 128 -11.55 3.01 7.02
C VAL A 128 -10.94 4.25 6.38
N GLY A 129 -9.83 4.12 5.66
CA GLY A 129 -9.10 5.24 5.04
C GLY A 129 -8.42 6.14 6.05
N LYS A 130 -7.91 5.57 7.15
CA LYS A 130 -7.17 6.32 8.18
C LYS A 130 -5.89 6.86 7.56
N ARG A 131 -5.69 8.18 7.63
CA ARG A 131 -4.44 8.80 7.18
C ARG A 131 -3.27 8.23 7.99
N PRO A 132 -2.19 7.75 7.33
CA PRO A 132 -0.99 7.34 8.05
C PRO A 132 -0.42 8.46 8.92
N GLU A 133 0.12 8.09 10.07
CA GLU A 133 0.83 8.98 10.97
C GLU A 133 2.31 8.59 11.00
N PRO A 134 3.24 9.57 11.07
CA PRO A 134 4.65 9.27 11.31
C PRO A 134 4.82 8.63 12.70
N GLU A 135 5.55 7.52 12.77
CA GLU A 135 6.00 6.92 14.03
C GLU A 135 6.98 7.83 14.80
#